data_AF-A0A942HIJ7-F1
#
_entry.id   AF-A0A942HIJ7-F1
#
_cell.length_a   1.000
_cell.length_b   1.000
_cell.length_c   1.000
_cell.angle_alpha   90.00
_cell.angle_beta   90.00
_cell.angle_gamma   90.00
#
_symmetry.space_group_name_H-M   'P 1'
#
loop_
_entity.id
_entity.type
_entity.pdbx_description
1 polymer ?
#
loop_
_entity_poly.entity_id
_entity_poly.type
_entity_poly.pdbx_seq_one_letter_code
_entity_poly.pdbx_strand_id
1 'polypeptide(L)'
;MKSRRFILFCLIALTIWGCGQVSQPSQRYHMQGEVLAVDVPGNAIYIKHDDIPGYMKAMSMGYAVRNPSEIAPLHAGDKIQADVVVEKGVALLEKVRVTERAAANPAAPSDKR
;
A
#
# COMPACT_ATOMS: atom_id res chain seq x y z
N MET A 1 -38.36 -39.70 -54.95
CA MET A 1 -38.72 -38.46 -55.69
C MET A 1 -38.88 -37.35 -54.65
N LYS A 2 -37.82 -36.62 -54.31
CA LYS A 2 -37.30 -35.38 -54.94
C LYS A 2 -37.98 -34.11 -54.37
N SER A 3 -37.17 -33.37 -53.61
CA SER A 3 -37.17 -31.92 -53.35
C SER A 3 -37.92 -31.34 -52.14
N ARG A 4 -37.14 -30.63 -51.30
CA ARG A 4 -37.36 -29.28 -50.71
C ARG A 4 -36.20 -29.01 -49.72
N ARG A 5 -35.02 -28.60 -50.18
CA ARG A 5 -34.52 -27.22 -50.32
C ARG A 5 -34.76 -26.31 -49.10
N PHE A 6 -33.63 -25.72 -48.66
CA PHE A 6 -33.44 -24.39 -48.08
C PHE A 6 -33.31 -24.24 -46.55
N ILE A 7 -32.06 -23.93 -46.16
CA ILE A 7 -31.65 -22.82 -45.28
C ILE A 7 -32.05 -22.93 -43.79
N LEU A 8 -31.05 -22.96 -42.91
CA LEU A 8 -30.65 -21.86 -41.99
C LEU A 8 -29.63 -22.43 -40.97
N PHE A 9 -28.32 -22.27 -41.20
CA PHE A 9 -27.47 -21.21 -40.66
C PHE A 9 -27.25 -21.29 -39.12
N CYS A 10 -26.04 -21.73 -38.75
CA CYS A 10 -25.27 -21.33 -37.57
C CYS A 10 -26.06 -20.95 -36.29
N LEU A 11 -26.34 -21.91 -35.42
CA LEU A 11 -26.60 -21.60 -34.00
C LEU A 11 -25.30 -21.75 -33.21
N ILE A 12 -24.65 -20.61 -33.18
CA ILE A 12 -23.35 -20.25 -32.64
C ILE A 12 -23.27 -20.53 -31.14
N ALA A 13 -22.14 -21.15 -30.78
CA ALA A 13 -21.39 -21.08 -29.55
C ALA A 13 -22.04 -20.28 -28.40
N LEU A 14 -22.42 -21.04 -27.36
CA LEU A 14 -22.76 -20.52 -26.04
C LEU A 14 -21.57 -19.70 -25.52
N THR A 15 -21.75 -18.39 -25.57
CA THR A 15 -20.72 -17.40 -25.24
C THR A 15 -20.33 -17.50 -23.77
N ILE A 16 -19.02 -17.47 -23.57
CA ILE A 16 -18.32 -17.61 -22.30
C ILE A 16 -18.66 -16.37 -21.46
N TRP A 17 -19.29 -16.59 -20.30
CA TRP A 17 -19.54 -15.55 -19.30
C TRP A 17 -18.22 -15.23 -18.57
N GLY A 18 -17.28 -14.62 -19.29
CA GLY A 18 -16.04 -14.10 -18.74
C GLY A 18 -16.31 -12.74 -18.12
N CYS A 19 -16.80 -12.70 -16.88
CA CYS A 19 -16.77 -11.47 -16.10
C CYS A 19 -15.31 -11.26 -15.65
N GLY A 20 -14.49 -10.69 -16.53
CA GLY A 20 -13.16 -10.22 -16.17
C GLY A 20 -13.33 -9.05 -15.22
N GLN A 21 -13.20 -9.30 -13.91
CA GLN A 21 -12.98 -8.26 -12.93
C GLN A 21 -11.68 -7.55 -13.33
N VAL A 22 -11.82 -6.39 -13.98
CA VAL A 22 -10.73 -5.46 -14.19
C VAL A 22 -10.33 -4.98 -12.79
N SER A 23 -9.35 -5.66 -12.19
CA SER A 23 -8.68 -5.22 -10.98
C SER A 23 -8.12 -3.83 -11.27
N GLN A 24 -8.76 -2.80 -10.72
CA GLN A 24 -8.27 -1.43 -10.80
C GLN A 24 -6.79 -1.44 -10.37
N PRO A 25 -5.87 -0.91 -11.19
CA PRO A 25 -4.45 -0.89 -10.83
C PRO A 25 -4.30 -0.04 -9.57
N SER A 26 -3.87 -0.65 -8.46
CA SER A 26 -3.58 0.11 -7.25
C SER A 26 -2.40 1.04 -7.54
N GLN A 27 -2.61 2.35 -7.33
CA GLN A 27 -1.57 3.35 -7.56
C GLN A 27 -0.54 3.23 -6.44
N ARG A 28 0.72 3.05 -6.83
CA ARG A 28 1.84 2.86 -5.91
C ARG A 28 2.80 4.03 -6.01
N TYR A 29 3.18 4.60 -4.87
CA TYR A 29 4.10 5.73 -4.78
C TYR A 29 5.19 5.46 -3.75
N HIS A 30 6.44 5.75 -4.09
CA HIS A 30 7.54 5.64 -3.13
C HIS A 30 7.54 6.82 -2.18
N MET A 31 7.57 6.54 -0.88
CA MET A 31 7.66 7.55 0.17
C MET A 31 8.94 7.38 0.98
N GLN A 32 9.39 8.51 1.52
CA GLN A 32 10.39 8.60 2.56
C GLN A 32 9.82 9.46 3.68
N GLY A 33 10.14 9.13 4.93
CA GLY A 33 9.64 9.90 6.04
C GLY A 33 10.14 9.44 7.40
N GLU A 34 9.75 10.20 8.41
CA GLU A 34 10.03 9.94 9.82
C GLU A 34 8.74 9.51 10.52
N VAL A 35 8.81 8.41 11.27
CA VAL A 35 7.70 7.92 12.09
C VAL A 35 7.48 8.89 13.24
N LEU A 36 6.26 9.43 13.35
CA LEU A 36 5.85 10.29 14.45
C LEU A 36 5.22 9.48 15.58
N ALA A 37 4.39 8.49 15.23
CA ALA A 37 3.73 7.62 16.19
C ALA A 37 3.29 6.32 15.50
N VAL A 38 3.22 5.23 16.27
CA VAL A 38 2.74 3.93 15.82
C VAL A 38 1.51 3.56 16.65
N ASP A 39 0.38 3.29 15.98
CA ASP A 39 -0.85 2.80 16.58
C ASP A 39 -1.11 1.36 16.12
N VAL A 40 -0.49 0.42 16.83
CA VAL A 40 -0.64 -1.03 16.55
C VAL A 40 -2.09 -1.50 16.71
N PRO A 41 -2.84 -1.12 17.77
CA PRO A 41 -4.26 -1.45 17.89
C PRO A 41 -5.12 -0.91 16.74
N GLY A 42 -4.81 0.28 16.23
CA GLY A 42 -5.51 0.92 15.10
C GLY A 42 -5.02 0.51 13.71
N ASN A 43 -3.99 -0.36 13.61
CA ASN A 43 -3.31 -0.70 12.36
C ASN A 43 -2.88 0.54 11.55
N ALA A 44 -2.41 1.57 12.25
CA ALA A 44 -2.07 2.85 11.63
C ALA A 44 -0.71 3.34 12.11
N ILE A 45 -0.03 4.09 11.24
CA ILE A 45 1.24 4.75 11.55
C ILE A 45 1.20 6.19 11.07
N TYR A 46 1.61 7.11 11.94
CA TYR A 46 1.69 8.53 11.63
C TYR A 46 3.11 8.84 11.18
N ILE A 47 3.24 9.38 9.97
CA ILE A 47 4.54 9.64 9.35
C ILE A 47 4.57 11.09 8.91
N LYS A 48 5.66 11.78 9.24
CA LYS A 48 6.07 13.01 8.55
C LYS A 48 6.83 12.59 7.30
N HIS A 49 6.14 12.59 6.18
CA HIS A 49 6.74 12.19 4.91
C HIS A 49 7.30 13.39 4.16
N ASP A 50 8.31 13.13 3.35
CA ASP A 50 8.84 14.07 2.38
C ASP A 50 7.89 14.19 1.17
N ASP A 51 8.30 14.95 0.16
CA ASP A 51 7.56 15.02 -1.10
C ASP A 51 7.44 13.61 -1.71
N ILE A 52 6.22 13.21 -2.05
CA ILE A 52 5.90 11.94 -2.71
C ILE A 52 5.53 12.27 -4.17
N PRO A 53 6.48 12.12 -5.11
CA PRO A 53 6.26 12.53 -6.50
C PRO A 53 5.04 11.85 -7.11
N GLY A 54 4.14 12.65 -7.68
CA GLY A 54 2.91 12.17 -8.31
C GLY A 54 1.75 11.85 -7.37
N TYR A 55 1.92 12.08 -6.05
CA TYR A 55 0.86 11.86 -5.06
C TYR A 55 0.64 13.08 -4.16
N MET A 56 1.64 13.50 -3.39
CA MET A 56 1.43 14.44 -2.30
C MET A 56 2.71 15.13 -1.84
N LYS A 57 2.60 16.42 -1.47
CA LYS A 57 3.72 17.19 -0.90
C LYS A 57 4.08 16.72 0.50
N ALA A 58 5.28 17.08 0.96
CA ALA A 58 5.74 16.81 2.32
C ALA A 58 4.74 17.30 3.37
N MET A 59 4.26 16.39 4.22
CA MET A 59 3.33 16.68 5.31
C MET A 59 3.30 15.52 6.32
N SER A 60 2.52 15.69 7.39
CA SER A 60 2.32 14.66 8.42
C SER A 60 0.93 14.07 8.29
N MET A 61 0.85 12.75 8.07
CA MET A 61 -0.43 12.05 7.91
C MET A 61 -0.34 10.62 8.44
N GLY A 62 -1.50 10.09 8.83
CA GLY A 62 -1.66 8.69 9.21
C GLY A 62 -1.87 7.80 7.98
N TYR A 63 -1.17 6.68 7.93
CA TYR A 63 -1.33 5.64 6.91
C TYR A 63 -1.76 4.34 7.56
N ALA A 64 -2.68 3.63 6.92
CA ALA A 64 -3.11 2.31 7.38
C ALA A 64 -2.12 1.25 6.92
N VAL A 65 -2.04 0.13 7.64
CA VAL A 65 -1.25 -1.05 7.23
C VAL A 65 -2.11 -2.30 7.23
N ARG A 66 -1.81 -3.23 6.32
CA ARG A 66 -2.54 -4.49 6.23
C ARG A 66 -2.22 -5.42 7.40
N ASN A 67 -0.97 -5.42 7.82
CA ASN A 67 -0.48 -6.27 8.90
C ASN A 67 0.17 -5.39 9.99
N PRO A 68 -0.37 -5.35 11.21
CA PRO A 68 0.23 -4.59 12.31
C PRO A 68 1.67 -5.00 12.62
N SER A 69 2.07 -6.23 12.27
CA SER A 69 3.42 -6.73 12.48
C SER A 69 4.48 -5.98 11.65
N GLU A 70 4.08 -5.31 10.56
CA GLU A 70 4.97 -4.48 9.75
C GLU A 70 5.37 -3.17 10.46
N ILE A 71 4.51 -2.68 11.35
CA ILE A 71 4.73 -1.43 12.09
C ILE A 71 5.08 -1.65 13.56
N ALA A 72 4.78 -2.82 14.12
CA ALA A 72 5.11 -3.18 15.50
C ALA A 72 6.59 -2.96 15.91
N PRO A 73 7.61 -3.20 15.05
CA PRO A 73 9.01 -2.95 15.43
C PRO A 73 9.47 -1.50 15.23
N LEU A 74 8.60 -0.61 14.73
CA LEU A 74 8.91 0.80 14.46
C LEU A 74 8.62 1.65 15.70
N HIS A 75 9.37 2.74 15.83
CA HIS A 75 9.24 3.68 16.93
C HIS A 75 9.25 5.12 16.41
N ALA A 76 8.74 6.04 17.21
CA ALA A 76 8.83 7.46 16.90
C ALA A 76 10.30 7.87 16.72
N GLY A 77 10.58 8.65 15.67
CA GLY A 77 11.92 9.07 15.25
C GLY A 77 12.61 8.13 14.26
N ASP A 78 12.07 6.94 13.98
CA ASP A 78 12.62 6.07 12.93
C ASP A 78 12.40 6.71 11.56
N LYS A 79 13.45 6.76 10.73
CA LYS A 79 13.31 7.09 9.32
C LYS A 79 13.05 5.83 8.54
N ILE A 80 12.07 5.90 7.66
CA ILE A 80 11.61 4.77 6.87
C ILE A 80 11.45 5.11 5.39
N GLN A 81 11.53 4.07 4.57
CA GLN A 81 11.07 4.03 3.19
C GLN A 81 9.91 3.05 3.09
N ALA A 82 8.89 3.40 2.32
CA ALA A 82 7.72 2.54 2.09
C ALA A 82 7.04 2.86 0.76
N ASP A 83 6.20 1.94 0.30
CA ASP A 83 5.32 2.13 -0.84
C ASP A 83 3.92 2.52 -0.32
N VAL A 84 3.42 3.70 -0.70
CA VAL A 84 2.03 4.09 -0.50
C VAL A 84 1.20 3.47 -1.61
N VAL A 85 0.25 2.62 -1.25
CA VAL A 85 -0.70 1.98 -2.16
C VAL A 85 -2.08 2.56 -1.91
N VAL A 86 -2.63 3.25 -2.90
CA VAL A 86 -3.98 3.82 -2.80
C VAL A 86 -4.99 2.81 -3.34
N GLU A 87 -5.83 2.29 -2.44
CA GLU A 87 -6.88 1.32 -2.76
C GLU A 87 -8.23 1.83 -2.25
N LYS A 88 -9.20 1.95 -3.15
CA LYS A 88 -10.57 2.39 -2.81
C LYS A 88 -10.61 3.71 -2.01
N GLY A 89 -9.64 4.60 -2.26
CA GLY A 89 -9.51 5.89 -1.57
C GLY A 89 -8.79 5.83 -0.22
N VAL A 90 -8.28 4.67 0.19
CA VAL A 90 -7.49 4.49 1.41
C VAL A 90 -6.01 4.36 1.06
N ALA A 91 -5.16 5.10 1.76
CA ALA A 91 -3.71 5.00 1.64
C ALA A 91 -3.18 3.91 2.59
N LEU A 92 -2.62 2.86 2.00
CA LEU A 92 -1.99 1.75 2.71
C LEU A 92 -0.47 1.82 2.56
N LEU A 93 0.30 1.45 3.59
CA LEU A 93 1.73 1.21 3.42
C LEU A 93 2.02 -0.25 3.15
N GLU A 94 2.95 -0.46 2.22
CA GLU A 94 3.57 -1.74 1.96
C GLU A 94 5.10 -1.58 1.92
N LYS A 95 5.82 -2.70 2.06
CA LYS A 95 7.29 -2.76 1.95
C LYS A 95 8.03 -1.78 2.86
N VAL A 96 7.55 -1.60 4.09
CA VAL A 96 8.21 -0.71 5.04
C VAL A 96 9.65 -1.20 5.33
N ARG A 97 10.59 -0.26 5.30
CA ARG A 97 12.02 -0.47 5.56
C ARG A 97 12.54 0.67 6.42
N VAL A 98 13.22 0.34 7.51
CA VAL A 98 13.93 1.34 8.32
C VAL A 98 15.22 1.70 7.61
N THR A 99 15.39 2.97 7.28
CA THR A 99 16.62 3.53 6.70
C THR A 99 17.55 4.06 7.77
N GLU A 100 16.99 4.62 8.84
CA GLU A 100 17.72 5.08 10.02
C GLU A 100 16.86 4.80 11.26
N ARG A 101 17.43 4.10 12.24
CA ARG A 101 16.74 3.89 13.51
C ARG A 101 16.86 5.15 14.34
N ALA A 102 15.78 5.54 15.01
CA ALA A 102 15.84 6.58 16.03
C ALA A 102 17.05 6.27 16.94
N ALA A 103 17.92 7.26 17.15
CA ALA A 103 19.05 7.07 18.04
C ALA A 103 18.50 6.56 19.38
N ALA A 104 19.01 5.41 19.85
CA ALA A 104 18.81 5.01 21.23
C ALA A 104 19.47 6.11 22.07
N ASN A 105 18.64 7.06 22.51
CA ASN A 105 18.97 8.28 23.25
C ASN A 105 20.47 8.47 23.56
N PRO A 106 21.21 9.39 22.91
CA PRO A 106 22.57 9.73 23.33
C PRO A 106 22.64 10.47 24.69
N ALA A 107 21.51 10.65 25.40
CA ALA A 107 21.46 11.23 26.74
C ALA A 107 21.38 10.20 27.90
N ALA A 108 21.87 8.98 27.73
CA ALA A 108 22.39 8.24 28.87
C ALA A 108 23.82 8.76 29.13
N PRO A 109 24.06 9.59 30.17
CA PRO A 109 25.43 9.99 30.50
C PRO A 109 26.21 8.71 30.76
N SER A 110 27.31 8.54 30.03
CA SER A 110 28.26 7.45 30.24
C SER A 110 28.73 7.50 31.68
N ASP A 111 28.16 6.63 32.53
CA ASP A 111 28.59 6.42 33.90
C ASP A 111 30.01 5.84 33.85
N LYS A 112 31.00 6.71 33.91
CA LYS A 112 32.38 6.36 34.25
C LYS A 112 32.48 6.41 35.77
N ARG A 113 32.29 5.27 36.44
CA ARG A 113 32.79 5.04 37.78
C ARG A 113 33.68 3.81 37.80
#